data_AF-A0A1Q5CZV2-F1
#
_entry.id   AF-A0A1Q5CZV2-F1
#
_cell.length_a   1.000
_cell.length_b   1.000
_cell.length_c   1.000
_cell.angle_alpha   90.00
_cell.angle_beta   90.00
_cell.angle_gamma   90.00
#
_symmetry.space_group_name_H-M   'P 1'
#
loop_
_entity.id
_entity.type
_entity.pdbx_description
1 polymer ?
#
loop_
_entity_poly.entity_id
_entity_poly.type
_entity_poly.pdbx_seq_one_letter_code
_entity_poly.pdbx_strand_id
1 'polypeptide(L)'
;MEFARTGTERVQVGFTENDERIRLKHRGDDLVLSPTYTQAEITCPTAEFTDAGRDFIQRELGGLVARHPALALNPVVRQLTDEAGLTLAGGTERPGP
;
A
#
# COMPACT_ATOMS: atom_id res chain seq x y z
N MET A 1 3.22 3.35 -0.50
CA MET A 1 4.06 3.15 -1.71
C MET A 1 5.17 4.16 -1.85
N GLU A 2 5.08 5.31 -1.18
CA GLU A 2 6.07 6.39 -1.22
C GLU A 2 7.51 5.90 -1.00
N PHE A 3 7.78 5.04 -0.01
CA PHE A 3 9.11 4.47 0.22
C PHE A 3 9.72 3.73 -0.99
N ALA A 4 8.93 2.90 -1.68
CA ALA A 4 9.40 2.21 -2.87
C ALA A 4 9.79 3.22 -3.96
N ARG A 5 9.18 4.42 -3.97
CA ARG A 5 9.45 5.46 -4.96
C ARG A 5 10.56 6.43 -4.56
N THR A 6 10.74 6.70 -3.26
CA THR A 6 11.61 7.76 -2.75
C THR A 6 12.92 7.24 -2.16
N GLY A 7 12.97 5.96 -1.77
CA GLY A 7 14.15 5.33 -1.18
C GLY A 7 14.54 5.84 0.22
N THR A 8 13.80 6.80 0.75
CA THR A 8 14.02 7.36 2.09
C THR A 8 13.16 6.62 3.12
N GLU A 9 13.88 6.04 4.09
CA GLU A 9 13.41 5.43 5.35
C GLU A 9 13.11 3.92 5.35
N ARG A 10 13.80 3.16 6.22
CA ARG A 10 13.56 1.72 6.42
C ARG A 10 12.11 1.46 6.84
N VAL A 11 11.24 1.13 5.90
CA VAL A 11 9.90 0.63 6.25
C VAL A 11 10.07 -0.75 6.89
N GLN A 12 9.58 -0.85 8.12
CA GLN A 12 9.54 -2.09 8.90
C GLN A 12 8.10 -2.55 8.98
N VAL A 13 7.83 -3.74 8.46
CA VAL A 13 6.53 -4.39 8.61
C VAL A 13 6.71 -5.54 9.59
N GLY A 14 6.06 -5.47 10.74
CA GLY A 14 6.08 -6.51 11.77
C GLY A 14 5.03 -7.58 11.51
N PHE A 15 5.42 -8.86 11.62
CA PHE A 15 4.54 -9.99 11.32
C PHE A 15 4.24 -10.89 12.53
N THR A 16 5.02 -10.82 13.61
CA THR A 16 4.82 -11.66 14.81
C THR A 16 5.12 -10.91 16.12
N GLU A 17 4.64 -11.47 17.23
CA GLU A 17 4.93 -10.99 18.61
C GLU A 17 6.44 -11.01 18.95
N ASN A 18 7.25 -11.71 18.14
CA ASN A 18 8.68 -11.89 18.34
C ASN A 18 9.55 -10.83 17.63
N ASP A 19 8.97 -9.70 17.26
CA ASP A 19 9.67 -8.62 16.55
C ASP A 19 10.29 -9.04 15.20
N GLU A 20 9.67 -10.02 14.54
CA GLU A 20 10.05 -10.42 13.20
C GLU A 20 9.57 -9.40 12.17
N ARG A 21 10.50 -8.92 11.34
CA ARG A 21 10.29 -7.80 10.43
C ARG A 21 10.72 -8.17 9.02
N ILE A 22 10.03 -7.61 8.02
CA ILE A 22 10.54 -7.55 6.64
C ILE A 22 11.24 -6.21 6.45
N ARG A 23 12.51 -6.26 6.02
CA ARG A 23 13.31 -5.11 5.63
C ARG A 23 13.23 -4.94 4.12
N LEU A 24 12.95 -3.72 3.69
CA LEU A 24 12.97 -3.34 2.29
C LEU A 24 14.20 -2.44 2.03
N LYS A 25 14.90 -2.68 0.93
CA LYS A 25 16.06 -1.89 0.50
C LYS A 25 16.06 -1.75 -1.01
N HIS A 26 16.60 -0.62 -1.49
CA HIS A 26 16.88 -0.43 -2.91
C HIS A 26 18.24 -1.01 -3.30
N ARG A 27 18.30 -1.64 -4.47
CA ARG A 27 19.53 -2.08 -5.13
C ARG A 27 19.42 -1.69 -6.61
N GLY A 28 19.81 -0.46 -6.92
CA GLY A 28 19.54 0.10 -8.25
C GLY A 28 18.04 0.31 -8.45
N ASP A 29 17.50 -0.21 -9.56
CA ASP A 29 16.07 -0.16 -9.88
C ASP A 29 15.25 -1.28 -9.19
N ASP A 30 15.93 -2.17 -8.48
CA ASP A 30 15.30 -3.29 -7.79
C ASP A 30 15.06 -3.00 -6.30
N LEU A 31 13.99 -3.60 -5.80
CA LEU A 31 13.65 -3.68 -4.39
C LEU A 31 14.02 -5.06 -3.85
N VAL A 32 14.78 -5.07 -2.75
CA VAL A 32 15.19 -6.26 -2.01
C VAL A 32 14.40 -6.34 -0.71
N LEU A 33 13.65 -7.41 -0.53
CA LEU A 33 12.92 -7.76 0.68
C LEU A 33 13.67 -8.86 1.43
N SER A 34 13.95 -8.64 2.70
CA SER A 34 14.65 -9.60 3.56
C SER A 34 14.00 -9.69 4.93
N PRO A 35 13.61 -10.89 5.40
CA PRO A 35 13.15 -11.06 6.77
C PRO A 35 14.31 -10.80 7.76
N THR A 36 13.99 -10.55 9.04
CA THR A 36 15.00 -10.44 10.10
C THR A 36 15.41 -11.80 10.69
N TYR A 37 14.58 -12.83 10.54
CA TYR A 37 14.80 -14.17 11.12
C TYR A 37 15.51 -15.16 10.19
N THR A 38 15.78 -14.80 8.94
CA THR A 38 16.52 -15.63 7.97
C THR A 38 17.41 -14.76 7.09
N GLN A 39 18.35 -15.39 6.38
CA GLN A 39 19.21 -14.76 5.37
C GLN A 39 18.58 -14.75 3.97
N ALA A 40 17.33 -15.20 3.82
CA ALA A 40 16.64 -15.18 2.55
C ALA A 40 16.41 -13.74 2.05
N GLU A 41 16.68 -13.50 0.78
CA GLU A 41 16.35 -12.27 0.07
C GLU A 41 15.40 -12.59 -1.09
N ILE A 42 14.39 -11.75 -1.28
CA ILE A 42 13.55 -11.73 -2.47
C ILE A 42 13.85 -10.41 -3.17
N THR A 43 14.09 -10.45 -4.48
CA THR A 43 14.37 -9.26 -5.28
C THR A 43 13.31 -9.15 -6.37
N CYS A 44 12.84 -7.93 -6.60
CA CYS A 44 11.88 -7.63 -7.66
C CYS A 44 12.11 -6.20 -8.17
N PRO A 45 11.76 -5.89 -9.42
CA PRO A 45 11.77 -4.52 -9.92
C PRO A 45 10.89 -3.62 -9.05
N THR A 46 11.40 -2.43 -8.70
CA THR A 46 10.66 -1.46 -7.88
C THR A 46 9.33 -1.05 -8.51
N ALA A 47 9.31 -0.92 -9.85
CA ALA A 47 8.11 -0.60 -10.61
C ALA A 47 7.05 -1.70 -10.45
N GLU A 48 7.44 -2.97 -10.61
CA GLU A 48 6.53 -4.11 -10.46
C GLU A 48 5.96 -4.21 -9.05
N PHE A 49 6.80 -4.03 -8.02
CA PHE A 49 6.34 -4.01 -6.63
C PHE A 49 5.32 -2.89 -6.37
N THR A 50 5.59 -1.71 -6.91
CA THR A 50 4.72 -0.54 -6.78
C THR A 50 3.39 -0.76 -7.50
N ASP A 51 3.41 -1.30 -8.71
CA ASP A 51 2.19 -1.56 -9.48
C ASP A 51 1.34 -2.66 -8.83
N ALA A 52 1.96 -3.76 -8.40
CA ALA A 52 1.26 -4.82 -7.66
C ALA A 52 0.67 -4.31 -6.34
N GLY A 53 1.40 -3.45 -5.62
CA GLY A 53 0.92 -2.83 -4.39
C GLY A 53 -0.26 -1.89 -4.63
N ARG A 54 -0.21 -1.11 -5.71
CA ARG A 54 -1.34 -0.28 -6.16
C ARG A 54 -2.56 -1.16 -6.41
N ASP A 55 -2.43 -2.15 -7.29
CA ASP A 55 -3.54 -3.03 -7.70
C ASP A 55 -4.17 -3.75 -6.51
N PHE A 56 -3.34 -4.20 -5.55
CA PHE A 56 -3.81 -4.79 -4.31
C PHE A 56 -4.66 -3.80 -3.50
N ILE A 57 -4.16 -2.59 -3.23
CA ILE A 57 -4.90 -1.57 -2.50
C ILE A 57 -6.20 -1.25 -3.24
N GLN A 58 -6.14 -1.09 -4.56
CA GLN A 58 -7.31 -0.81 -5.39
C GLN A 58 -8.43 -1.84 -5.18
N ARG A 59 -8.07 -3.12 -5.34
CA ARG A 59 -9.01 -4.24 -5.24
C ARG A 59 -9.57 -4.42 -3.84
N GLU A 60 -8.69 -4.47 -2.84
CA GLU A 60 -9.11 -4.78 -1.46
C GLU A 60 -9.86 -3.60 -0.82
N LEU A 61 -9.39 -2.37 -1.03
CA LEU A 61 -10.05 -1.18 -0.50
C LEU A 61 -11.40 -0.96 -1.19
N GLY A 62 -11.46 -1.14 -2.51
CA GLY A 62 -12.72 -1.09 -3.25
C GLY A 62 -13.75 -2.09 -2.73
N GLY A 63 -13.33 -3.35 -2.52
CA GLY A 63 -14.19 -4.39 -1.93
C GLY A 63 -14.63 -4.06 -0.50
N LEU A 64 -13.75 -3.46 0.31
CA LEU A 64 -14.06 -3.08 1.69
C LEU A 64 -15.07 -1.92 1.75
N VAL A 65 -14.87 -0.87 0.94
CA VAL A 65 -15.79 0.27 0.85
C VAL A 65 -17.16 -0.16 0.31
N ALA A 66 -17.20 -1.08 -0.67
CA ALA A 66 -18.46 -1.61 -1.18
C ALA A 66 -19.27 -2.34 -0.08
N ARG A 67 -18.60 -3.05 0.84
CA ARG A 67 -19.25 -3.70 1.99
C ARG A 67 -19.59 -2.73 3.13
N HIS A 68 -18.82 -1.65 3.27
CA HIS A 68 -18.96 -0.68 4.35
C HIS A 68 -18.86 0.76 3.81
N PRO A 69 -19.94 1.31 3.21
CA PRO A 69 -19.88 2.60 2.50
C PRO A 69 -19.42 3.78 3.37
N ALA A 70 -19.68 3.74 4.68
CA ALA A 70 -19.24 4.77 5.61
C ALA A 70 -17.70 4.95 5.65
N LEU A 71 -16.93 3.93 5.26
CA LEU A 71 -15.48 4.03 5.18
C LEU A 71 -15.00 5.03 4.13
N ALA A 72 -15.81 5.34 3.10
CA ALA A 72 -15.47 6.37 2.10
C ALA A 72 -15.35 7.78 2.69
N LEU A 73 -15.88 8.00 3.90
CA LEU A 73 -15.75 9.26 4.63
C LEU A 73 -14.51 9.31 5.53
N ASN A 74 -13.83 8.17 5.74
CA ASN A 74 -12.63 8.12 6.55
C ASN A 74 -11.46 8.80 5.80
N PRO A 75 -10.79 9.80 6.41
CA PRO A 75 -9.72 10.54 5.74
C PRO A 75 -8.52 9.65 5.36
N VAL A 76 -8.23 8.60 6.13
CA VAL A 76 -7.16 7.64 5.83
C VAL A 76 -7.52 6.80 4.60
N VAL A 77 -8.78 6.38 4.47
CA VAL A 77 -9.27 5.65 3.30
C VAL A 77 -9.20 6.52 2.04
N ARG A 78 -9.53 7.81 2.17
CA ARG A 78 -9.39 8.77 1.07
C ARG A 78 -7.94 8.98 0.66
N GLN A 79 -7.04 9.16 1.61
CA GLN A 79 -5.61 9.26 1.32
C GLN A 79 -5.08 8.01 0.59
N LEU A 80 -5.42 6.82 1.09
CA LEU A 80 -5.01 5.56 0.45
C LEU A 80 -5.61 5.39 -0.95
N THR A 81 -6.84 5.86 -1.14
CA THR A 81 -7.51 5.89 -2.44
C THR A 81 -6.75 6.79 -3.41
N ASP A 82 -6.39 8.01 -3.00
CA ASP A 82 -5.66 8.98 -3.82
C ASP A 82 -4.26 8.46 -4.18
N GLU A 83 -3.53 7.91 -3.20
CA GLU A 83 -2.20 7.31 -3.42
C GLU A 83 -2.25 6.09 -4.36
N ALA A 84 -3.33 5.32 -4.29
CA ALA A 84 -3.56 4.18 -5.18
C ALA A 84 -4.17 4.58 -6.53
N GLY A 85 -4.56 5.85 -6.74
CA GLY A 85 -5.24 6.29 -7.96
C GLY A 85 -6.64 5.69 -8.14
N LEU A 86 -7.30 5.31 -7.04
CA LEU A 86 -8.69 4.89 -7.04
C LEU A 86 -9.62 6.11 -7.14
N THR A 87 -10.71 5.99 -7.88
CA THR A 87 -11.85 6.92 -7.74
C THR A 87 -12.94 6.21 -6.96
N LEU A 88 -13.12 6.55 -5.68
CA LEU A 88 -14.26 6.06 -4.93
C LEU A 88 -15.54 6.75 -5.43
N ALA A 89 -16.48 5.97 -5.95
CA ALA A 89 -17.83 6.47 -6.26
C ALA A 89 -18.54 6.82 -4.94
N GLY A 90 -18.38 8.07 -4.50
CA GLY A 90 -18.88 8.50 -3.19
C GLY A 90 -18.64 9.98 -2.92
N GLY A 91 -18.89 10.84 -3.91
CA GLY A 91 -18.74 12.29 -3.82
C GLY A 91 -19.82 13.04 -4.60
N THR A 92 -20.94 13.28 -3.92
CA THR A 92 -21.97 14.31 -4.19
C THR A 92 -22.77 14.29 -5.49
N GLU A 93 -23.97 13.71 -5.45
CA GLU A 93 -25.15 14.47 -5.88
C GLU A 93 -25.90 14.94 -4.62
N ARG A 94 -25.80 16.25 -4.33
CA ARG A 94 -26.86 16.91 -3.57
C ARG A 94 -28.03 17.10 -4.54
N PRO A 95 -29.26 16.67 -4.21
CA PRO A 95 -30.42 17.17 -4.94
C PRO A 95 -30.62 18.64 -4.57
N GLY A 96 -30.47 19.54 -5.54
CA GLY A 96 -31.15 20.84 -5.53
C GLY A 96 -32.44 20.76 -6.35
N PRO A 97 -33.39 21.70 -6.23
CA PRO A 97 -33.36 22.97 -5.49
C PRO A 97 -34.08 22.92 -4.13
#